data_AF-A0A2V5LWH3-F1
#
_entry.id   AF-A0A2V5LWH3-F1
#
_cell.length_a   1.000
_cell.length_b   1.000
_cell.length_c   1.000
_cell.angle_alpha   90.00
_cell.angle_beta   90.00
_cell.angle_gamma   90.00
#
_symmetry.space_group_name_H-M   'P 1'
#
loop_
_entity.id
_entity.type
_entity.pdbx_description
1 polymer ?
#
loop_
_entity_poly.entity_id
_entity_poly.type
_entity_poly.pdbx_seq_one_letter_code
_entity_poly.pdbx_strand_id
1 'polypeptide(L)'
;MKILGVRFLVVFVLLAGASFAVANPFKSKIITSSSLQISVPSDHFLKITNFSQEGGTDRGVVSVTFNGEGNSGTANVLTAIRIDFSTGGNYQNFPEIANKVIIAGPAEVTVAPVTGATLFIT
;
A
#
# COMPACT_ATOMS: atom_id res chain seq x y z
N MET A 1 5.37 -27.15 -47.14
CA MET A 1 5.81 -26.60 -45.84
C MET A 1 5.60 -25.07 -45.74
N LYS A 2 4.40 -24.54 -46.07
CA LYS A 2 4.11 -23.08 -46.02
C LYS A 2 3.09 -22.69 -44.94
N ILE A 3 2.27 -23.63 -44.49
CA ILE A 3 1.14 -23.38 -43.58
C ILE A 3 1.55 -23.43 -42.10
N LEU A 4 2.64 -24.15 -41.79
CA LEU A 4 3.13 -24.31 -40.42
C LEU A 4 3.73 -23.00 -39.86
N GLY A 5 4.50 -22.27 -40.68
CA GLY A 5 5.13 -21.01 -40.27
C GLY A 5 4.13 -19.88 -40.01
N VAL A 6 3.03 -19.83 -40.77
CA VAL A 6 1.97 -18.82 -40.60
C VAL A 6 1.21 -19.05 -39.29
N ARG A 7 0.96 -20.31 -38.91
CA ARG A 7 0.28 -20.64 -37.65
C ARG A 7 1.12 -20.27 -36.43
N PHE A 8 2.43 -20.51 -36.47
CA PHE A 8 3.34 -20.10 -35.39
C PHE A 8 3.44 -18.58 -35.26
N LEU A 9 3.44 -17.84 -36.38
CA LEU A 9 3.46 -16.37 -36.37
C LEU A 9 2.21 -15.79 -35.70
N VAL A 10 1.03 -16.32 -35.99
CA VAL A 10 -0.24 -15.86 -35.40
C VAL A 10 -0.28 -16.11 -33.89
N VAL A 11 0.21 -17.26 -33.43
CA VAL A 11 0.30 -17.57 -31.99
C VAL A 11 1.28 -16.64 -31.29
N PHE A 12 2.40 -16.30 -31.93
CA PHE A 12 3.41 -15.39 -31.36
C PHE A 12 2.88 -13.95 -31.21
N VAL A 13 2.09 -13.48 -32.19
CA VAL A 13 1.46 -12.14 -32.15
C VAL A 13 0.37 -12.07 -31.09
N LEU A 14 -0.42 -13.14 -30.89
CA LEU A 14 -1.44 -13.19 -29.84
C LEU A 14 -0.83 -13.25 -28.43
N LEU A 15 0.32 -13.91 -28.26
CA LEU A 15 1.00 -14.00 -26.96
C LEU A 15 1.74 -12.70 -26.59
N ALA A 16 2.21 -11.93 -27.58
CA ALA A 16 2.84 -10.63 -27.37
C ALA A 16 1.85 -9.53 -26.92
N GLY A 17 0.54 -9.75 -27.08
CA GLY A 17 -0.51 -8.84 -26.59
C GLY A 17 -0.85 -9.00 -25.10
N ALA A 18 -0.23 -9.95 -24.40
CA ALA A 18 -0.41 -10.11 -22.97
C ALA A 18 0.35 -9.00 -22.23
N SER A 19 -0.39 -8.00 -21.74
CA SER A 19 0.14 -6.96 -20.86
C SER A 19 0.68 -7.59 -19.58
N PHE A 20 2.00 -7.58 -19.40
CA PHE A 20 2.62 -7.96 -18.12
C PHE A 20 2.33 -6.86 -17.09
N ALA A 21 1.37 -7.11 -16.20
CA ALA A 21 1.21 -6.30 -15.00
C ALA A 21 2.32 -6.71 -14.01
N VAL A 22 3.37 -5.90 -13.92
CA VAL A 22 4.40 -6.07 -12.89
C VAL A 22 3.84 -5.48 -11.59
N ALA A 23 3.33 -6.34 -10.70
CA ALA A 23 3.10 -5.98 -9.31
C ALA A 23 4.47 -5.75 -8.67
N ASN A 24 4.97 -4.51 -8.72
CA ASN A 24 6.24 -4.18 -8.12
C ASN A 24 6.06 -4.32 -6.59
N PRO A 25 6.82 -5.18 -5.89
CA PRO A 25 6.64 -5.36 -4.46
C PRO A 25 6.93 -4.02 -3.78
N PHE A 26 5.90 -3.42 -3.18
CA PHE A 26 6.04 -2.20 -2.40
C PHE A 26 7.11 -2.43 -1.33
N LYS A 27 8.10 -1.53 -1.26
CA LYS A 27 9.18 -1.59 -0.26
C LYS A 27 9.05 -0.50 0.79
N SER A 28 8.89 0.75 0.34
CA SER A 28 8.77 1.90 1.22
C SER A 28 8.24 3.11 0.45
N LYS A 29 7.65 4.08 1.14
CA LYS A 29 7.27 5.37 0.54
C LYS A 29 7.25 6.50 1.56
N ILE A 30 7.63 7.70 1.10
CA ILE A 30 7.39 8.97 1.79
C ILE A 30 6.10 9.58 1.25
N ILE A 31 5.21 10.01 2.13
CA ILE A 31 3.89 10.54 1.82
C ILE A 31 3.78 11.94 2.41
N THR A 32 3.62 12.94 1.55
CA THR A 32 3.50 14.35 1.94
C THR A 32 2.25 15.01 1.34
N SER A 33 1.98 14.77 0.06
CA SER A 33 0.87 15.41 -0.67
C SER A 33 -0.02 14.47 -1.48
N SER A 34 0.50 13.29 -1.89
CA SER A 34 -0.25 12.31 -2.68
C SER A 34 -0.55 11.06 -1.85
N SER A 35 -1.75 10.51 -1.98
CA SER A 35 -2.08 9.24 -1.33
C SER A 35 -1.19 8.09 -1.82
N LEU A 36 -0.98 7.11 -0.95
CA LEU A 36 -0.45 5.80 -1.31
C LEU A 36 -1.63 4.84 -1.40
N GLN A 37 -1.73 4.13 -2.52
CA GLN A 37 -2.64 3.00 -2.69
C GLN A 37 -1.83 1.78 -3.07
N ILE A 38 -2.09 0.65 -2.41
CA ILE A 38 -1.46 -0.64 -2.67
C ILE A 38 -2.57 -1.68 -2.79
N SER A 39 -2.66 -2.28 -3.97
CA SER A 39 -3.52 -3.46 -4.18
C SER A 39 -2.76 -4.71 -3.75
N VAL A 40 -3.35 -5.48 -2.85
CA VAL A 40 -2.81 -6.76 -2.36
C VAL A 40 -3.65 -7.88 -2.99
N PRO A 41 -3.09 -8.66 -3.94
CA PRO A 41 -3.80 -9.77 -4.59
C PRO A 41 -4.14 -10.91 -3.61
N SER A 42 -5.11 -11.77 -3.96
CA SER A 42 -5.63 -12.85 -3.11
C SER A 42 -4.57 -13.79 -2.52
N ASP A 43 -3.49 -14.08 -3.28
CA ASP A 43 -2.43 -15.01 -2.84
C ASP A 43 -1.21 -14.30 -2.23
N HIS A 44 -1.36 -13.02 -1.86
CA HIS A 44 -0.28 -12.20 -1.33
C HIS A 44 -0.63 -11.64 0.05
N PHE A 45 0.42 -11.24 0.77
CA PHE A 45 0.30 -10.49 2.02
C PHE A 45 1.16 -9.25 1.93
N LEU A 46 0.63 -8.11 2.39
CA LEU A 46 1.42 -6.91 2.64
C LEU A 46 1.84 -6.89 4.11
N LYS A 47 3.14 -6.77 4.35
CA LYS A 47 3.69 -6.61 5.70
C LYS A 47 4.20 -5.19 5.86
N ILE A 48 3.56 -4.43 6.73
CA ILE A 48 4.04 -3.11 7.15
C ILE A 48 4.81 -3.29 8.46
N THR A 49 6.08 -2.95 8.42
CA THR A 49 7.03 -3.07 9.53
C THR A 49 7.31 -1.75 10.22
N ASN A 50 7.08 -0.63 9.53
CA ASN A 50 7.19 0.71 10.08
C ASN A 50 6.14 1.63 9.43
N PHE A 51 5.47 2.43 10.24
CA PHE A 51 4.70 3.57 9.78
C PHE A 51 4.88 4.73 10.76
N SER A 52 5.66 5.73 10.35
CA SER A 52 6.02 6.87 11.17
C SER A 52 5.58 8.19 10.54
N GLN A 53 5.54 9.22 11.38
CA GLN A 53 5.14 10.56 11.03
C GLN A 53 6.03 11.59 11.73
N GLU A 54 6.41 12.61 11.00
CA GLU A 54 7.00 13.85 11.50
C GLU A 54 6.06 15.02 11.16
N GLY A 55 5.82 15.93 12.11
CA GLY A 55 4.93 17.07 11.93
C GLY A 55 3.44 16.71 11.92
N GLY A 56 2.60 17.68 11.54
CA GLY A 56 1.14 17.54 11.49
C GLY A 56 0.45 17.51 12.86
N THR A 57 -0.80 17.98 12.90
CA THR A 57 -1.63 17.97 14.11
C THR A 57 -2.34 16.64 14.29
N ASP A 58 -2.82 16.05 13.19
CA ASP A 58 -3.49 14.75 13.16
C ASP A 58 -2.49 13.62 12.95
N ARG A 59 -2.91 12.37 13.16
CA ARG A 59 -2.09 11.18 12.88
C ARG A 59 -2.48 10.56 11.55
N GLY A 60 -1.47 10.15 10.78
CA GLY A 60 -1.62 9.30 9.63
C GLY A 60 -2.18 7.95 10.03
N VAL A 61 -3.01 7.39 9.16
CA VAL A 61 -3.64 6.08 9.35
C VAL A 61 -3.46 5.23 8.10
N VAL A 62 -3.25 3.93 8.31
CA VAL A 62 -3.34 2.92 7.26
C VAL A 62 -4.75 2.36 7.29
N SER A 63 -5.50 2.64 6.23
CA SER A 63 -6.84 2.11 6.03
C SER A 63 -6.78 0.96 5.03
N VAL A 64 -7.48 -0.13 5.33
CA VAL A 64 -7.55 -1.31 4.49
C VAL A 64 -9.00 -1.56 4.14
N THR A 65 -9.29 -1.65 2.85
CA THR A 65 -10.58 -2.07 2.32
C THR A 65 -10.47 -3.52 1.86
N PHE A 66 -11.24 -4.40 2.49
CA PHE A 66 -11.32 -5.81 2.12
C PHE A 66 -12.44 -5.98 1.08
N ASN A 67 -12.10 -6.57 -0.06
CA ASN A 67 -13.04 -6.84 -1.14
C ASN A 67 -13.23 -8.35 -1.26
N GLY A 68 -13.93 -8.94 -0.28
CA GLY A 68 -14.25 -10.36 -0.25
C GLY A 68 -15.69 -10.66 -0.70
N GLU A 69 -15.92 -11.89 -1.16
CA GLU A 69 -17.27 -12.36 -1.52
C GLU A 69 -18.11 -12.50 -0.24
N GLY A 70 -19.00 -11.53 -0.02
CA GLY A 70 -19.98 -11.53 1.09
C GLY A 70 -19.69 -10.59 2.27
N ASN A 71 -18.46 -10.09 2.43
CA ASN A 71 -18.10 -9.08 3.44
C ASN A 71 -17.14 -8.05 2.84
N SER A 72 -17.66 -6.86 2.53
CA SER A 72 -16.86 -5.68 2.20
C SER A 72 -16.83 -4.72 3.37
N GLY A 73 -15.67 -4.15 3.65
CA GLY A 73 -15.50 -3.24 4.78
C GLY A 73 -14.14 -2.56 4.79
N THR A 74 -14.10 -1.36 5.38
CA THR A 74 -12.86 -0.60 5.57
C THR A 74 -12.51 -0.55 7.04
N ALA A 75 -11.26 -0.84 7.38
CA ALA A 75 -10.74 -0.81 8.75
C ALA A 75 -9.44 0.00 8.81
N ASN A 76 -9.25 0.75 9.89
CA ASN A 76 -7.95 1.37 10.20
C ASN A 76 -7.12 0.37 11.00
N VAL A 77 -6.03 -0.08 10.41
CA VAL A 77 -5.23 -1.20 10.97
C VAL A 77 -3.94 -0.74 11.64
N LEU A 78 -3.48 0.46 11.32
CA LEU A 78 -2.26 1.03 11.88
C LEU A 78 -2.37 2.55 11.93
N THR A 79 -1.87 3.14 13.01
CA THR A 79 -1.71 4.59 13.17
C THR A 79 -0.22 4.92 13.16
N ALA A 80 0.13 6.07 12.60
CA ALA A 80 1.53 6.47 12.49
C ALA A 80 2.11 6.75 13.88
N ILE A 81 3.32 6.23 14.14
CA ILE A 81 4.10 6.63 15.30
C ILE A 81 4.69 8.02 15.06
N ARG A 82 4.73 8.87 16.09
CA ARG A 82 5.43 10.16 16.01
C ARG A 82 6.90 10.00 16.36
N ILE A 83 7.76 10.54 15.49
CA ILE A 83 9.22 10.54 15.68
C ILE A 83 9.78 11.90 16.07
N ASP A 84 8.93 12.93 16.13
CA ASP A 84 9.24 14.26 16.61
C ASP A 84 8.41 14.61 17.85
N PHE A 85 8.85 15.65 18.56
CA PHE A 85 7.94 16.37 19.47
C PHE A 85 6.94 17.12 18.59
N SER A 86 5.83 16.45 18.23
CA SER A 86 4.75 17.08 17.45
C SER A 86 4.37 18.42 18.04
N THR A 87 3.86 19.36 17.26
CA THR A 87 3.28 20.62 17.78
C THR A 87 1.76 20.59 17.64
N GLY A 88 1.02 20.43 18.75
CA GLY A 88 -0.46 20.52 18.85
C GLY A 88 -1.03 19.69 20.00
N GLY A 89 -2.21 20.03 20.54
CA GLY A 89 -2.79 19.52 21.81
C GLY A 89 -2.91 18.01 22.04
N ASN A 90 -2.57 17.18 21.05
CA ASN A 90 -2.40 15.72 21.15
C ASN A 90 -0.91 15.32 21.14
N TYR A 91 -0.06 16.08 21.84
CA TYR A 91 1.33 15.69 22.10
C TYR A 91 1.32 14.35 22.85
N GLN A 92 1.74 13.27 22.21
CA GLN A 92 2.04 12.02 22.91
C GLN A 92 3.52 12.03 23.29
N ASN A 93 3.82 11.64 24.54
CA ASN A 93 5.20 11.60 25.00
C ASN A 93 5.94 10.48 24.26
N PHE A 94 6.98 10.86 23.52
CA PHE A 94 7.97 9.95 22.98
C PHE A 94 8.71 9.24 24.14
N PRO A 95 9.10 7.96 24.02
CA PRO A 95 9.04 7.09 22.83
C PRO A 95 7.70 6.38 22.61
N GLU A 96 7.27 6.34 21.34
CA GLU A 96 6.12 5.55 20.90
C GLU A 96 6.55 4.16 20.40
N ILE A 97 5.70 3.15 20.64
CA ILE A 97 5.97 1.77 20.23
C ILE A 97 5.58 1.60 18.76
N ALA A 98 6.53 1.18 17.92
CA ALA A 98 6.30 0.83 16.53
C ALA A 98 5.49 -0.47 16.40
N ASN A 99 4.24 -0.35 15.94
CA ASN A 99 3.39 -1.49 15.62
C ASN A 99 3.64 -2.01 14.20
N LYS A 100 3.38 -3.29 14.00
CA LYS A 100 3.51 -3.99 12.71
C LYS A 100 2.18 -4.62 12.35
N VAL A 101 1.86 -4.66 11.07
CA VAL A 101 0.64 -5.31 10.58
C VAL A 101 0.93 -6.18 9.36
N ILE A 102 0.22 -7.29 9.28
CA ILE A 102 0.19 -8.17 8.09
C ILE A 102 -1.24 -8.11 7.56
N ILE A 103 -1.38 -7.76 6.29
CA ILE A 103 -2.66 -7.60 5.59
C ILE A 103 -2.72 -8.69 4.52
N ALA A 104 -3.67 -9.61 4.66
CA ALA A 104 -3.93 -10.64 3.65
C ALA A 104 -4.79 -10.06 2.51
N GLY A 105 -4.49 -10.44 1.28
CA GLY A 105 -5.34 -10.13 0.13
C GLY A 105 -6.57 -11.03 0.02
N PRO A 106 -7.55 -10.68 -0.83
CA PRO A 106 -7.60 -9.48 -1.67
C PRO A 106 -7.97 -8.23 -0.86
N ALA A 107 -7.13 -7.19 -0.92
CA ALA A 107 -7.34 -5.96 -0.16
C ALA A 107 -6.73 -4.73 -0.84
N GLU A 108 -7.35 -3.57 -0.64
CA GLU A 108 -6.83 -2.27 -1.05
C GLU A 108 -6.36 -1.49 0.18
N VAL A 109 -5.07 -1.19 0.24
CA VAL A 109 -4.45 -0.44 1.34
C VAL A 109 -4.27 1.00 0.91
N THR A 110 -4.82 1.92 1.69
CA THR A 110 -4.74 3.37 1.44
C THR A 110 -4.10 4.09 2.61
N VAL A 111 -3.18 4.99 2.31
CA VAL A 111 -2.63 5.97 3.25
C VAL A 111 -2.79 7.36 2.65
N ALA A 112 -3.62 8.19 3.28
CA ALA A 112 -3.79 9.58 2.89
C ALA A 112 -2.64 10.45 3.44
N PRO A 113 -2.24 11.52 2.73
CA PRO A 113 -1.33 12.52 3.28
C PRO A 113 -1.99 13.23 4.47
N VAL A 114 -1.17 13.68 5.42
CA VAL A 114 -1.61 14.51 6.55
C VAL A 114 -1.03 15.91 6.37
N THR A 115 -1.88 16.92 6.47
CA THR A 115 -1.49 18.33 6.30
C THR A 115 -0.38 18.70 7.28
N GLY A 116 0.72 19.24 6.75
CA GLY A 116 1.88 19.64 7.55
C GLY A 116 2.68 18.48 8.12
N ALA A 117 2.46 17.25 7.67
CA ALA A 117 3.20 16.08 8.11
C ALA A 117 3.96 15.40 6.95
N THR A 118 5.06 14.75 7.31
CA THR A 118 5.78 13.82 6.44
C THR A 118 5.61 12.42 7.02
N LEU A 119 4.91 11.54 6.28
CA LEU A 119 4.75 10.14 6.69
C LEU A 119 5.79 9.27 5.98
N PHE A 120 6.29 8.26 6.68
CA PHE A 120 7.17 7.25 6.13
C PHE A 120 6.60 5.86 6.44
N ILE A 121 6.54 5.00 5.43
CA ILE A 121 6.01 3.64 5.55
C ILE A 121 6.98 2.65 4.89
N THR A 122 7.16 1.48 5.52
CA THR A 122 7.94 0.33 5.04
C THR A 122 7.23 -0.97 5.40
#